data_AF-A0A285UH59-F1
#
_entry.id   AF-A0A285UH59-F1
#
_cell.length_a   1.000
_cell.length_b   1.000
_cell.length_c   1.000
_cell.angle_alpha   90.00
_cell.angle_beta   90.00
_cell.angle_gamma   90.00
#
_symmetry.space_group_name_H-M   'P 1'
#
loop_
_entity.id
_entity.type
_entity.pdbx_description
1 polymer ?
#
loop_
_entity_poly.entity_id
_entity_poly.type
_entity_poly.pdbx_seq_one_letter_code
_entity_poly.pdbx_strand_id
1 'polypeptide(L)' 'MNFIAMYSGFLYFPEDKSAYIPAIIEFLIMIILCVFVFRLIKRISKKQAIKAKELEDRIMREKQQNLENRMQE' A
#
# COMPACT_ATOMS: atom_id res chain seq x y z
N MET A 1 -17.68 33.49 -10.73
CA MET A 1 -16.29 33.57 -10.23
C MET A 1 -15.40 32.80 -11.18
N ASN A 2 -14.36 33.44 -11.70
CA ASN A 2 -13.59 32.95 -12.84
C ASN A 2 -12.49 31.99 -12.36
N PHE A 3 -12.72 30.67 -12.45
CA PHE A 3 -11.79 29.62 -11.99
C PHE A 3 -10.40 29.71 -12.63
N ILE A 4 -10.30 30.32 -13.82
CA ILE A 4 -9.06 30.47 -14.58
C ILE A 4 -8.07 31.41 -13.88
N ALA A 5 -8.53 32.41 -13.10
CA ALA A 5 -7.67 33.36 -12.40
C ALA A 5 -6.91 32.75 -11.20
N MET A 6 -7.33 31.59 -10.71
CA MET A 6 -6.67 30.88 -9.62
C MET A 6 -5.41 30.12 -10.08
N TYR A 7 -5.31 29.77 -11.36
CA TYR A 7 -4.22 28.94 -11.91
C TYR A 7 -3.07 29.74 -12.53
N SER A 8 -3.24 31.03 -12.82
CA SER A 8 -2.17 31.86 -13.42
C SER A 8 -1.00 32.13 -12.47
N GLY A 9 -1.16 31.90 -11.16
CA GLY A 9 -0.10 32.03 -10.16
C GLY A 9 0.73 30.76 -9.92
N PHE A 10 0.38 29.61 -10.53
CA PHE A 10 0.99 28.30 -10.21
C PHE A 10 2.48 28.18 -10.62
N LEU A 11 2.93 28.99 -11.57
CA LEU A 11 4.34 29.04 -12.02
C LEU A 11 5.12 30.23 -11.43
N TYR A 12 4.52 31.01 -10.51
CA TYR A 12 5.23 32.06 -9.81
C TYR A 12 6.10 31.45 -8.72
N PHE A 13 7.41 31.48 -8.93
CA PHE A 13 8.38 31.08 -7.92
C PHE A 13 8.62 32.25 -6.96
N PRO A 14 8.32 32.11 -5.65
CA PRO A 14 8.64 33.17 -4.72
C PRO A 14 10.14 33.45 -4.68
N GLU A 15 10.48 34.75 -4.72
CA GLU A 15 11.84 35.27 -4.60
C GLU A 15 12.43 34.93 -3.23
N ASP A 16 11.64 35.10 -2.16
CA ASP A 16 11.99 34.65 -0.82
C ASP A 16 11.75 33.14 -0.66
N LYS A 17 12.80 32.41 -0.31
CA LYS A 17 12.75 30.96 -0.10
C LYS A 17 11.92 30.55 1.11
N SER A 18 11.71 31.44 2.07
CA SER A 18 10.88 31.18 3.25
C SER A 18 9.43 30.82 2.87
N ALA A 19 8.93 31.34 1.73
CA ALA A 19 7.59 31.08 1.24
C ALA A 19 7.35 29.61 0.80
N TYR A 20 8.42 28.80 0.62
CA TYR A 20 8.28 27.36 0.34
C TYR A 20 8.14 26.49 1.60
N ILE A 21 8.35 27.03 2.80
CA ILE A 21 8.25 26.27 4.06
C ILE A 21 6.91 25.51 4.18
N PRO A 22 5.74 26.11 3.87
CA PRO A 22 4.47 25.40 3.89
C PRO A 22 4.45 24.18 2.96
N ALA A 23 4.95 24.32 1.73
CA ALA A 23 4.99 23.23 0.76
C ALA A 23 5.91 22.08 1.23
N ILE A 24 7.03 22.39 1.88
CA ILE A 24 7.91 21.38 2.47
C ILE A 24 7.20 20.63 3.59
N ILE A 25 6.46 21.32 4.45
CA ILE A 25 5.70 20.70 5.55
C ILE A 25 4.62 19.76 4.99
N GLU A 26 3.84 20.21 4.01
CA GLU A 26 2.83 19.40 3.33
C GLU A 26 3.45 18.15 2.69
N PHE A 27 4.57 18.31 1.99
CA PHE A 27 5.29 17.21 1.36
C PHE A 27 5.81 16.20 2.39
N LEU A 28 6.35 16.67 3.52
CA LEU A 28 6.79 15.79 4.61
C LEU A 28 5.63 15.01 5.22
N ILE A 29 4.49 15.67 5.45
CA ILE A 29 3.28 14.99 5.94
C ILE A 29 2.85 13.90 4.97
N MET A 30 2.83 14.19 3.66
CA MET A 30 2.51 13.20 2.63
C MET A 30 3.49 12.02 2.62
N ILE A 31 4.80 12.27 2.72
CA ILE A 31 5.80 11.19 2.83
C ILE A 31 5.53 10.31 4.04
N ILE A 32 5.28 10.92 5.21
CA ILE A 32 5.00 10.18 6.45
C ILE A 32 3.78 9.29 6.27
N LEU A 33 2.71 9.82 5.68
CA LEU A 33 1.50 9.07 5.38
C LEU A 33 1.76 7.92 4.39
N CYS A 34 2.51 8.17 3.31
CA CYS A 34 2.88 7.13 2.35
C CYS A 34 3.66 5.99 3.02
N VAL A 35 4.66 6.33 3.84
CA VAL A 35 5.44 5.32 4.58
C VAL A 35 4.54 4.55 5.54
N PHE A 36 3.65 5.24 6.25
CA PHE A 36 2.72 4.62 7.18
C PHE A 36 1.78 3.63 6.48
N VAL A 37 1.12 4.06 5.40
CA VAL A 37 0.23 3.22 4.58
C VAL A 37 0.99 2.02 4.01
N PHE A 38 2.18 2.23 3.47
CA PHE A 38 3.02 1.15 2.94
C PHE A 38 3.34 0.10 4.02
N ARG A 39 3.67 0.54 5.25
CA ARG A 39 3.92 -0.37 6.37
C ARG A 39 2.66 -1.13 6.79
N LEU A 40 1.49 -0.49 6.80
CA LEU A 40 0.22 -1.16 7.08
C LEU A 40 -0.09 -2.25 6.04
N ILE A 41 0.01 -1.93 4.75
CA ILE A 41 -0.22 -2.89 3.66
C ILE A 41 0.74 -4.08 3.82
N LYS A 42 2.04 -3.83 4.00
CA LYS A 42 3.04 -4.89 4.18
C LYS A 42 2.70 -5.82 5.36
N ARG A 43 2.19 -5.27 6.47
CA ARG A 43 1.77 -6.07 7.63
C ARG A 43 0.56 -6.94 7.31
N ILE A 44 -0.42 -6.40 6.60
CA ILE A 44 -1.63 -7.12 6.20
C ILE A 44 -1.27 -8.23 5.20
N SER A 45 -0.46 -7.92 4.18
CA SER A 45 -0.01 -8.90 3.18
C SER A 45 0.72 -10.08 3.82
N LYS A 46 1.58 -9.84 4.82
CA LYS A 46 2.25 -10.92 5.55
C LYS A 46 1.25 -11.85 6.25
N LYS A 47 0.23 -11.31 6.89
CA LYS A 47 -0.82 -12.12 7.55
C LYS A 47 -1.63 -12.92 6.54
N GLN A 48 -1.95 -12.33 5.39
CA GLN A 48 -2.68 -13.01 4.32
C GLN A 48 -1.85 -14.13 3.70
N ALA A 49 -0.55 -13.90 3.46
CA ALA A 49 0.35 -14.91 2.92
C ALA A 49 0.45 -16.16 3.82
N ILE A 50 0.53 -15.98 5.14
CA ILE A 50 0.55 -17.10 6.10
C ILE A 50 -0.75 -17.90 6.01
N LYS A 51 -1.91 -17.23 6.04
CA LYS A 51 -3.22 -17.88 5.93
C LYS A 51 -3.40 -18.63 4.60
N ALA A 52 -2.93 -18.05 3.50
CA ALA A 52 -2.97 -18.68 2.19
C ALA A 52 -2.12 -19.96 2.15
N LYS A 53 -0.92 -19.91 2.72
CA LYS A 53 -0.05 -21.09 2.84
C LYS A 53 -0.68 -22.19 3.69
N GLU A 54 -1.26 -21.85 4.84
CA GLU A 54 -1.95 -22.84 5.68
C GLU A 54 -3.14 -23.50 4.95
N LEU A 55 -3.85 -22.76 4.09
CA LEU A 55 -4.93 -23.29 3.28
C LEU A 55 -4.40 -24.23 2.19
N GLU A 56 -3.34 -23.83 1.48
CA GLU A 56 -2.67 -24.66 0.48
C GLU A 56 -2.19 -25.98 1.08
N ASP A 57 -1.52 -25.92 2.23
CA ASP A 57 -1.03 -27.09 2.95
C ASP A 57 -2.17 -28.04 3.38
N ARG A 58 -3.35 -27.52 3.75
CA ARG A 58 -4.53 -28.35 4.07
C ARG A 58 -5.05 -29.05 2.83
N ILE A 59 -5.24 -28.33 1.74
CA ILE A 59 -5.74 -28.88 0.47
C ILE A 59 -4.80 -29.97 -0.06
N MET A 60 -3.49 -29.77 0.04
CA MET A 60 -2.51 -30.77 -0.38
C MET A 60 -2.55 -32.04 0.49
N ARG A 61 -2.69 -31.88 1.82
CA ARG A 61 -2.86 -33.04 2.72
C ARG A 61 -4.13 -33.82 2.42
N GLU A 62 -5.26 -33.14 2.23
CA GLU A 62 -6.53 -33.78 1.89
C GLU A 62 -6.46 -34.50 0.54
N LYS A 63 -5.82 -33.89 -0.47
CA LYS A 63 -5.60 -34.55 -1.77
C LYS A 63 -4.73 -35.79 -1.64
N GLN A 64 -3.65 -35.73 -0.87
CA GLN A 64 -2.75 -36.85 -0.65
C GLN A 64 -3.47 -38.01 0.06
N GLN A 65 -4.22 -37.71 1.13
CA GLN A 65 -5.01 -38.71 1.85
C GLN A 65 -6.08 -39.34 0.95
N ASN A 66 -6.77 -38.55 0.14
CA ASN A 66 -7.75 -39.08 -0.81
C ASN A 66 -7.11 -39.98 -1.88
N LEU A 67 -5.88 -39.68 -2.32
CA LEU A 67 -5.14 -40.52 -3.25
C LEU A 67 -4.72 -41.84 -2.59
N GLU A 68 -4.20 -41.78 -1.35
CA GLU A 68 -3.81 -42.96 -0.57
C GLU A 68 -4.99 -43.89 -0.32
N ASN A 69 -6.15 -43.35 0.07
CA ASN A 69 -7.37 -44.13 0.27
C ASN A 69 -7.78 -44.86 -1.02
N ARG A 70 -7.70 -44.21 -2.19
CA ARG A 70 -8.02 -44.83 -3.49
C ARG A 70 -7.03 -45.90 -3.94
N MET A 71 -5.80 -45.90 -3.44
CA MET A 71 -4.82 -46.96 -3.72
C MET A 71 -4.98 -48.17 -2.79
N GLN A 72 -5.72 -48.01 -1.69
CA GLN A 72 -6.01 -49.07 -0.72
C GLN A 72 -7.33 -49.79 -0.98
N GLU A 73 -8.22 -49.22 -1.81
CA GLU A 73 -9.42 -49.86 -2.38
C GLU A 73 -9.08 -50.74 -3.59
#